data_AF-A0A1W6KJ23-F1
#
_entry.id   AF-A0A1W6KJ23-F1
#
_cell.length_a   1.000
_cell.length_b   1.000
_cell.length_c   1.000
_cell.angle_alpha   90.00
_cell.angle_beta   90.00
_cell.angle_gamma   90.00
#
_symmetry.space_group_name_H-M   'P 1'
#
loop_
_entity.id
_entity.type
_entity.pdbx_description
1 polymer ?
#
loop_
_entity_poly.entity_id
_entity_poly.type
_entity_poly.pdbx_seq_one_letter_code
_entity_poly.pdbx_strand_id
1 'polypeptide(L)'
;MRKTLTVGLIAMIAMYFLGGMSARHEIFPWPQLSALRKMVGGQKAAAPSRYKFDDKERLIGDETKTPVTCPVQTDRTAVLLILGQSNAANDGGQRHRSNYGPHVVNAFDSKCFIAASPLLGSTDTKGEYWTLLGNDLIASGQNDSVVLAPLAYSGSPVARWATGGDINPVLIDTIKQLQDSGYRITSVLWVQGEADLVLGTTAQAYQERFISMVDTLRQHGVEAPVYISIASKCLEPSNGGFKEHIPDNAIVQAQVALSKSGHGIREGVNSDALLDGDDRYDDCHIGGSGAEKVSRAWLNILGGDRRLETSR
;
A
#
# COMPACT_ATOMS: atom_id res chain seq x y z
N MET A 1 43.39 50.95 -9.44
CA MET A 1 42.02 51.50 -9.62
C MET A 1 41.41 51.15 -10.99
N ARG A 2 42.09 51.38 -12.11
CA ARG A 2 41.49 51.16 -13.45
C ARG A 2 41.08 49.70 -13.73
N LYS A 3 41.90 48.71 -13.35
CA LYS A 3 41.61 47.28 -13.53
C LYS A 3 40.42 46.78 -12.69
N THR A 4 40.28 47.26 -11.44
CA THR A 4 39.16 46.90 -10.55
C THR A 4 37.83 47.47 -11.02
N LEU A 5 37.83 48.70 -11.57
CA LEU A 5 36.65 49.30 -12.20
C LEU A 5 36.19 48.54 -13.44
N THR A 6 37.12 48.09 -14.29
CA THR A 6 36.80 47.29 -15.48
C THR A 6 36.20 45.93 -15.13
N VAL A 7 36.74 45.24 -14.11
CA VAL A 7 36.20 43.96 -13.63
C VAL A 7 34.80 44.14 -13.04
N GLY A 8 34.57 45.20 -12.25
CA GLY A 8 33.25 45.50 -11.70
C GLY A 8 32.19 45.80 -12.77
N LEU A 9 32.57 46.53 -13.82
CA LEU A 9 31.67 46.85 -14.93
C LEU A 9 31.29 45.59 -15.74
N ILE A 10 32.26 44.70 -16.01
CA ILE A 10 32.01 43.43 -16.69
C ILE A 10 31.05 42.55 -15.88
N ALA A 11 31.24 42.47 -14.56
CA ALA A 11 30.37 41.70 -13.68
C ALA A 11 28.93 42.24 -13.66
N MET A 12 28.74 43.56 -13.65
CA MET A 12 27.41 44.18 -13.70
C MET A 12 26.69 43.91 -15.01
N ILE A 13 27.40 44.01 -16.15
CA ILE A 13 26.85 43.70 -17.47
C ILE A 13 26.44 42.23 -17.53
N ALA A 14 27.30 41.32 -17.07
CA ALA A 14 26.99 39.89 -17.04
C ALA A 14 25.75 39.58 -16.19
N MET A 15 25.63 40.18 -15.00
CA MET A 15 24.46 40.00 -14.14
C MET A 15 23.17 40.55 -14.77
N TYR A 16 23.22 41.72 -15.42
CA TYR A 16 22.07 42.31 -16.11
C TYR A 16 21.59 41.45 -17.28
N PHE A 17 22.52 40.94 -18.12
CA PHE A 17 22.18 40.03 -19.21
C PHE A 17 21.63 38.69 -18.70
N LEU A 18 22.22 38.13 -17.65
CA LEU A 18 21.74 36.88 -17.05
C LEU A 18 20.32 37.03 -16.48
N GLY A 19 20.05 38.15 -15.80
CA GLY A 19 18.73 38.49 -15.27
C GLY A 19 17.69 38.72 -16.37
N GLY A 20 18.06 39.47 -17.42
CA GLY A 20 17.17 39.70 -18.57
C GLY A 20 16.83 38.41 -19.35
N MET A 21 17.81 37.52 -19.53
CA MET A 21 17.60 36.20 -20.15
C MET A 21 16.76 35.28 -19.27
N SER A 22 17.03 35.25 -17.96
CA SER A 22 16.26 34.49 -16.98
C SER A 22 14.79 34.92 -16.96
N ALA A 23 14.50 36.22 -16.97
CA ALA A 23 13.15 36.76 -17.04
C ALA A 23 12.44 36.46 -18.38
N ARG A 24 13.15 36.58 -19.51
CA ARG A 24 12.59 36.31 -20.84
C ARG A 24 12.22 34.85 -21.07
N HIS A 25 12.93 33.93 -20.43
CA HIS A 25 12.73 32.49 -20.59
C HIS A 25 12.04 31.82 -19.39
N GLU A 26 11.56 32.60 -18.42
CA GLU A 26 10.97 32.11 -17.16
C GLU A 26 11.89 31.13 -16.39
N ILE A 27 13.21 31.20 -16.64
CA ILE A 27 14.19 30.33 -16.00
C ILE A 27 14.53 30.95 -14.65
N PHE A 28 13.76 30.61 -13.61
CA PHE A 28 14.10 31.00 -12.25
C PHE A 28 15.39 30.25 -11.84
N PRO A 29 16.45 30.94 -11.39
CA PRO A 29 17.77 30.33 -11.15
C PRO A 29 17.81 29.53 -9.84
N TRP A 30 16.75 28.80 -9.52
CA TRP A 30 16.64 27.97 -8.33
C TRP A 30 17.75 26.91 -8.21
N PRO A 31 18.18 26.23 -9.30
CA PRO A 31 19.30 25.29 -9.22
C PRO A 31 20.61 25.96 -8.80
N GLN A 32 20.91 27.14 -9.35
CA GLN A 32 22.13 27.89 -9.05
C GLN A 32 22.08 28.50 -7.64
N LEU A 33 20.93 29.05 -7.24
CA LEU A 33 20.73 29.59 -5.89
C LEU A 33 20.76 28.50 -4.82
N SER A 34 20.18 27.33 -5.10
CA SER A 34 20.22 26.19 -4.18
C SER A 34 21.63 25.61 -4.05
N ALA A 35 22.40 25.56 -5.15
CA ALA A 35 23.81 25.17 -5.13
C ALA A 35 24.66 26.18 -4.32
N LEU A 36 24.45 27.48 -4.52
CA LEU A 36 25.12 28.54 -3.75
C LEU A 36 24.76 28.46 -2.26
N ARG A 37 23.49 28.21 -1.93
CA ARG A 37 23.03 27.99 -0.55
C ARG A 37 23.69 26.77 0.09
N LYS A 38 23.84 25.67 -0.65
CA LYS A 38 24.57 24.47 -0.19
C LYS A 38 26.06 24.74 0.04
N MET A 39 26.69 25.57 -0.80
CA MET A 39 28.09 25.96 -0.65
C MET A 39 28.35 26.93 0.51
N VAL A 40 27.48 27.93 0.70
CA VAL A 40 27.70 29.01 1.69
C VAL A 40 27.13 28.68 3.07
N GLY A 41 26.01 27.95 3.13
CA GLY A 41 25.29 27.68 4.38
C GLY A 41 25.55 26.30 5.01
N GLY A 42 26.37 25.45 4.38
CA GLY A 42 26.50 24.03 4.73
C GLY A 42 25.22 23.24 4.46
N GLN A 43 25.33 21.91 4.35
CA GLN A 43 24.14 21.04 4.35
C GLN A 43 23.60 20.98 5.77
N LYS A 44 22.57 21.80 6.06
CA LYS A 44 21.73 21.55 7.23
C LYS A 44 21.17 20.14 7.08
N ALA A 45 21.36 19.28 8.09
CA ALA A 45 20.73 17.97 8.12
C ALA A 45 19.25 18.13 7.76
N ALA A 46 18.73 17.27 6.88
CA ALA A 46 17.33 17.30 6.52
C ALA A 46 16.51 17.27 7.82
N ALA A 47 15.48 18.12 7.90
CA ALA A 47 14.57 18.05 9.04
C ALA A 47 14.06 16.60 9.16
N PRO A 48 13.94 16.06 10.39
CA PRO A 48 13.47 14.70 10.56
C PRO A 48 12.12 14.53 9.87
N SER A 49 11.95 13.42 9.16
CA SER A 49 10.68 13.09 8.52
C SER A 49 9.59 12.93 9.58
N ARG A 50 8.37 13.35 9.27
CA ARG A 50 7.18 13.06 10.10
C ARG A 50 6.87 11.56 10.20
N TYR A 51 7.44 10.77 9.30
CA TYR A 51 7.28 9.33 9.23
C TYR A 51 8.43 8.61 9.92
N LYS A 52 8.08 7.54 10.65
CA LYS A 52 9.03 6.62 11.27
C LYS A 52 8.88 5.25 10.66
N PHE A 53 10.00 4.63 10.31
CA PHE A 53 10.05 3.28 9.76
C PHE A 53 10.80 2.34 10.70
N ASP A 54 10.43 1.07 10.70
CA ASP A 54 11.25 0.02 11.33
C ASP A 54 12.41 -0.40 10.44
N ASP A 55 13.24 -1.32 10.93
CA ASP A 55 14.37 -1.92 10.22
C ASP A 55 13.96 -2.74 8.98
N LYS A 56 12.66 -3.02 8.83
CA LYS A 56 12.05 -3.71 7.68
C LYS A 56 11.31 -2.76 6.76
N GLU A 57 11.51 -1.45 6.91
CA GLU A 57 10.92 -0.39 6.07
C GLU A 57 9.39 -0.24 6.18
N ARG A 58 8.75 -0.84 7.19
CA ARG A 58 7.33 -0.58 7.44
C ARG A 58 7.15 0.78 8.08
N LEU A 59 6.12 1.50 7.67
CA LEU A 59 5.68 2.70 8.34
C LEU A 59 5.11 2.33 9.71
N ILE A 60 5.84 2.68 10.78
CA ILE A 60 5.46 2.40 12.17
C ILE A 60 5.01 3.64 12.94
N GLY A 61 5.19 4.82 12.35
CA GLY A 61 4.75 6.07 12.96
C GLY A 61 4.54 7.19 11.95
N ASP A 62 3.52 8.00 12.21
CA ASP A 62 3.23 9.24 11.53
C ASP A 62 2.65 10.22 12.57
N GLU A 63 3.28 11.38 12.72
CA GLU A 63 2.89 12.41 13.70
C GLU A 63 1.45 12.93 13.53
N THR A 64 0.82 12.69 12.38
CA THR A 64 -0.56 13.11 12.07
C THR A 64 -1.62 12.07 12.47
N LYS A 65 -1.21 10.90 12.98
CA LYS A 65 -2.13 9.85 13.40
C LYS A 65 -2.90 10.27 14.64
N THR A 66 -4.21 10.05 14.61
CA THR A 66 -5.12 10.35 15.72
C THR A 66 -5.39 9.06 16.51
N PRO A 67 -4.77 8.85 17.68
CA PRO A 67 -5.02 7.67 18.49
C PRO A 67 -6.44 7.69 19.05
N VAL A 68 -7.06 6.51 19.12
CA VAL A 68 -8.39 6.29 19.68
C VAL A 68 -8.42 4.98 20.46
N THR A 69 -9.39 4.83 21.34
CA THR A 69 -9.68 3.52 21.94
C THR A 69 -10.05 2.54 20.82
N CYS A 70 -9.42 1.37 20.83
CA CYS A 70 -9.75 0.30 19.89
C CYS A 70 -11.24 -0.08 20.04
N PRO A 71 -12.03 -0.11 18.94
CA PRO A 71 -13.44 -0.46 19.00
C PRO A 71 -13.60 -1.90 19.48
N VAL A 72 -14.58 -2.15 20.35
CA VAL A 72 -14.94 -3.51 20.76
C VAL A 72 -15.48 -4.26 19.55
N GLN A 73 -14.96 -5.46 19.31
CA GLN A 73 -15.44 -6.29 18.22
C GLN A 73 -16.85 -6.83 18.52
N THR A 74 -17.78 -6.55 17.62
CA THR A 74 -19.13 -7.13 17.57
C THR A 74 -19.22 -8.10 16.39
N ASP A 75 -20.36 -8.80 16.26
CA ASP A 75 -20.65 -9.62 15.08
C ASP A 75 -20.72 -8.80 13.77
N ARG A 76 -20.89 -7.48 13.87
CA ARG A 76 -20.91 -6.56 12.73
C ARG A 76 -19.60 -5.80 12.54
N THR A 77 -18.58 -6.07 13.33
CA THR A 77 -17.25 -5.49 13.13
C THR A 77 -16.48 -6.27 12.06
N ALA A 78 -15.93 -5.58 11.06
CA ALA A 78 -14.97 -6.16 10.13
C ALA A 78 -13.57 -5.99 10.69
N VAL A 79 -12.80 -7.07 10.78
CA VAL A 79 -11.37 -7.05 11.13
C VAL A 79 -10.61 -7.59 9.93
N LEU A 80 -10.04 -6.68 9.15
CA LEU A 80 -9.40 -6.95 7.86
C LEU A 80 -7.89 -7.04 8.05
N LEU A 81 -7.34 -8.25 7.96
CA LEU A 81 -5.91 -8.47 7.83
C LEU A 81 -5.55 -8.31 6.35
N ILE A 82 -4.82 -7.25 6.03
CA ILE A 82 -4.51 -6.88 4.64
C ILE A 82 -3.05 -7.24 4.36
N LEU A 83 -2.83 -8.13 3.40
CA LEU A 83 -1.54 -8.71 3.07
C LEU A 83 -1.20 -8.49 1.59
N GLY A 84 0.10 -8.44 1.29
CA GLY A 84 0.59 -8.46 -0.08
C GLY A 84 1.70 -7.45 -0.35
N GLN A 85 1.74 -6.92 -1.59
CA GLN A 85 2.80 -6.00 -2.03
C GLN A 85 2.31 -4.55 -2.19
N SER A 86 2.92 -3.77 -3.08
CA SER A 86 2.68 -2.33 -3.21
C SER A 86 1.19 -1.97 -3.39
N ASN A 87 0.46 -2.72 -4.23
CA ASN A 87 -0.99 -2.52 -4.42
C ASN A 87 -1.87 -2.94 -3.21
N ALA A 88 -1.29 -3.54 -2.16
CA ALA A 88 -1.89 -3.67 -0.82
C ALA A 88 -1.28 -2.71 0.22
N ALA A 89 -0.09 -2.15 -0.04
CA ALA A 89 0.62 -1.22 0.83
C ALA A 89 0.17 0.23 0.59
N ASN A 90 0.98 1.20 1.03
CA ASN A 90 0.68 2.63 0.89
C ASN A 90 1.16 3.21 -0.46
N ASP A 91 1.15 2.43 -1.55
CA ASP A 91 1.58 2.89 -2.86
C ASP A 91 0.46 3.47 -3.73
N GLY A 92 -0.77 3.52 -3.24
CA GLY A 92 -1.91 4.08 -3.96
C GLY A 92 -1.75 5.57 -4.27
N GLY A 93 -2.24 5.99 -5.43
CA GLY A 93 -2.11 7.37 -5.92
C GLY A 93 -2.95 8.39 -5.15
N GLN A 94 -3.97 7.92 -4.41
CA GLN A 94 -4.90 8.78 -3.68
C GLN A 94 -4.90 8.45 -2.18
N ARG A 95 -4.84 9.49 -1.35
CA ARG A 95 -5.01 9.36 0.10
C ARG A 95 -6.48 9.45 0.49
N HIS A 96 -6.84 8.66 1.49
CA HIS A 96 -8.18 8.59 2.05
C HIS A 96 -8.16 8.80 3.57
N ARG A 97 -9.31 9.14 4.13
CA ARG A 97 -9.54 9.28 5.57
C ARG A 97 -10.90 8.66 5.90
N SER A 98 -11.05 8.17 7.12
CA SER A 98 -12.33 7.78 7.68
C SER A 98 -13.32 8.95 7.63
N ASN A 99 -14.45 8.74 6.96
CA ASN A 99 -15.61 9.63 7.00
C ASN A 99 -16.48 9.38 8.25
N TYR A 100 -16.17 8.32 9.00
CA TYR A 100 -16.93 7.85 10.16
C TYR A 100 -16.09 7.88 11.44
N GLY A 101 -15.03 8.69 11.47
CA GLY A 101 -14.15 8.86 12.62
C GLY A 101 -13.67 7.51 13.19
N PRO A 102 -13.89 7.22 14.49
CA PRO A 102 -13.38 6.02 15.16
C PRO A 102 -14.10 4.72 14.76
N HIS A 103 -15.08 4.75 13.86
CA HIS A 103 -15.72 3.55 13.32
C HIS A 103 -14.89 2.90 12.19
N VAL A 104 -13.90 3.60 11.63
CA VAL A 104 -12.92 3.00 10.70
C VAL A 104 -11.53 3.32 11.25
N VAL A 105 -10.84 2.29 11.73
CA VAL A 105 -9.55 2.44 12.43
C VAL A 105 -8.45 1.65 11.74
N ASN A 106 -7.23 2.16 11.86
CA ASN A 106 -6.00 1.46 11.57
C ASN A 106 -5.46 0.85 12.87
N ALA A 107 -5.44 -0.47 12.96
CA ALA A 107 -4.84 -1.19 14.07
C ALA A 107 -3.37 -1.49 13.77
N PHE A 108 -2.49 -1.11 14.69
CA PHE A 108 -1.04 -1.36 14.59
C PHE A 108 -0.41 -1.30 15.99
N ASP A 109 0.49 -2.23 16.31
CA ASP A 109 1.20 -2.27 17.60
C ASP A 109 0.24 -2.23 18.81
N SER A 110 -0.82 -3.04 18.73
CA SER A 110 -1.89 -3.13 19.74
C SER A 110 -2.58 -1.80 20.08
N LYS A 111 -2.50 -0.81 19.17
CA LYS A 111 -3.16 0.49 19.25
C LYS A 111 -4.05 0.71 18.04
N CYS A 112 -5.02 1.60 18.19
CA CYS A 112 -5.91 1.99 17.11
C CYS A 112 -5.80 3.49 16.84
N PHE A 113 -5.85 3.83 15.56
CA PHE A 113 -5.84 5.20 15.08
C PHE A 113 -7.03 5.40 14.14
N ILE A 114 -7.65 6.58 14.11
CA ILE A 114 -8.63 6.90 13.07
C ILE A 114 -7.96 6.66 11.71
N ALA A 115 -8.58 5.84 10.86
CA ALA A 115 -7.99 5.47 9.58
C ALA A 115 -7.78 6.72 8.72
N ALA A 116 -6.53 6.91 8.29
CA ALA A 116 -6.09 7.99 7.43
C ALA A 116 -4.80 7.52 6.75
N SER A 117 -4.75 7.60 5.43
CA SER A 117 -3.57 7.19 4.66
C SER A 117 -2.39 8.15 4.95
N PRO A 118 -1.14 7.66 4.93
CA PRO A 118 -0.76 6.24 4.78
C PRO A 118 -1.05 5.44 6.05
N LEU A 119 -1.49 4.19 5.95
CA LEU A 119 -1.74 3.30 7.09
C LEU A 119 -0.42 2.79 7.69
N LEU A 120 -0.38 2.69 9.01
CA LEU A 120 0.73 2.06 9.73
C LEU A 120 0.68 0.55 9.52
N GLY A 121 1.85 -0.09 9.47
CA GLY A 121 2.01 -1.54 9.30
C GLY A 121 2.42 -1.98 7.89
N SER A 122 2.40 -1.07 6.91
CA SER A 122 2.85 -1.32 5.54
C SER A 122 3.98 -0.39 5.12
N THR A 123 4.67 -0.74 4.03
CA THR A 123 5.67 0.10 3.38
C THR A 123 5.04 1.32 2.68
N ASP A 124 5.90 2.27 2.31
CA ASP A 124 5.58 3.54 1.62
C ASP A 124 4.71 4.52 2.46
N THR A 125 4.47 5.71 1.92
CA THR A 125 3.79 6.82 2.59
C THR A 125 2.79 7.56 1.69
N LYS A 126 2.46 7.07 0.49
CA LYS A 126 1.44 7.69 -0.38
C LYS A 126 0.04 7.38 0.17
N GLY A 127 -0.81 6.71 -0.60
CA GLY A 127 -2.21 6.43 -0.32
C GLY A 127 -2.54 4.95 -0.35
N GLU A 128 -3.76 4.59 0.01
CA GLU A 128 -4.27 3.22 -0.07
C GLU A 128 -5.80 3.24 -0.10
N TYR A 129 -6.42 2.23 -0.71
CA TYR A 129 -7.88 2.17 -0.89
C TYR A 129 -8.61 1.39 0.21
N TRP A 130 -7.91 0.83 1.19
CA TRP A 130 -8.53 0.11 2.32
C TRP A 130 -9.29 1.05 3.25
N THR A 131 -8.81 2.28 3.44
CA THR A 131 -9.59 3.31 4.15
C THR A 131 -10.88 3.65 3.40
N LEU A 132 -10.84 3.69 2.06
CA LEU A 132 -12.04 3.87 1.24
C LEU A 132 -13.00 2.68 1.40
N LEU A 133 -12.49 1.44 1.34
CA LEU A 133 -13.27 0.23 1.60
C LEU A 133 -13.92 0.25 3.00
N GLY A 134 -13.17 0.69 4.02
CA GLY A 134 -13.69 0.84 5.37
C GLY A 134 -14.86 1.82 5.45
N ASN A 135 -14.77 2.96 4.75
CA ASN A 135 -15.88 3.89 4.63
C ASN A 135 -17.09 3.25 3.93
N ASP A 136 -16.87 2.55 2.83
CA ASP A 136 -17.92 1.91 2.04
C ASP A 136 -18.65 0.80 2.81
N LEU A 137 -17.93 0.03 3.64
CA LEU A 137 -18.50 -1.01 4.51
C LEU A 137 -19.41 -0.42 5.60
N ILE A 138 -19.05 0.72 6.19
CA ILE A 138 -19.93 1.44 7.13
C ILE A 138 -21.11 2.06 6.38
N ALA A 139 -20.86 2.76 5.27
CA ALA A 139 -21.88 3.46 4.49
C ALA A 139 -22.97 2.51 3.97
N SER A 140 -22.58 1.30 3.55
CA SER A 140 -23.50 0.27 3.08
C SER A 140 -24.37 -0.33 4.19
N GLY A 141 -24.10 -0.02 5.46
CA GLY A 141 -24.78 -0.60 6.60
C GLY A 141 -24.40 -2.06 6.86
N GLN A 142 -23.37 -2.59 6.20
CA GLN A 142 -22.89 -3.94 6.47
C GLN A 142 -22.19 -4.00 7.84
N ASN A 143 -21.41 -2.98 8.18
CA ASN A 143 -20.59 -2.97 9.38
C ASN A 143 -20.90 -1.78 10.30
N ASP A 144 -20.71 -1.98 11.60
CA ASP A 144 -20.76 -0.91 12.62
C ASP A 144 -19.37 -0.34 12.94
N SER A 145 -18.33 -1.14 12.70
CA SER A 145 -16.92 -0.78 12.82
C SER A 145 -16.06 -1.58 11.84
N VAL A 146 -14.98 -0.97 11.38
CA VAL A 146 -13.97 -1.59 10.52
C VAL A 146 -12.59 -1.36 11.14
N VAL A 147 -11.88 -2.45 11.37
CA VAL A 147 -10.50 -2.49 11.84
C VAL A 147 -9.62 -2.92 10.68
N LEU A 148 -8.79 -2.00 10.20
CA LEU A 148 -7.81 -2.21 9.14
C LEU A 148 -6.46 -2.54 9.78
N ALA A 149 -5.98 -3.76 9.58
CA ALA A 149 -4.68 -4.22 10.05
C ALA A 149 -3.80 -4.59 8.86
N PRO A 150 -3.15 -3.60 8.22
CA PRO A 150 -2.33 -3.87 7.06
C PRO A 150 -0.93 -4.31 7.46
N LEU A 151 -0.45 -5.32 6.74
CA LEU A 151 0.91 -5.80 6.71
C LEU A 151 1.21 -6.07 5.24
N ALA A 152 1.76 -5.09 4.53
CA ALA A 152 2.09 -5.23 3.12
C ALA A 152 3.45 -4.59 2.82
N TYR A 153 4.22 -5.25 1.95
CA TYR A 153 5.59 -4.87 1.62
C TYR A 153 5.77 -4.73 0.12
N SER A 154 6.04 -3.51 -0.33
CA SER A 154 6.28 -3.17 -1.73
C SER A 154 7.38 -4.07 -2.33
N GLY A 155 7.12 -4.62 -3.52
CA GLY A 155 8.05 -5.53 -4.20
C GLY A 155 8.28 -6.89 -3.52
N SER A 156 7.52 -7.27 -2.49
CA SER A 156 7.68 -8.58 -1.86
C SER A 156 7.10 -9.71 -2.73
N PRO A 157 7.91 -10.72 -3.12
CA PRO A 157 7.38 -11.94 -3.71
C PRO A 157 6.79 -12.86 -2.64
N VAL A 158 5.90 -13.77 -3.03
CA VAL A 158 5.23 -14.73 -2.15
C VAL A 158 6.20 -15.58 -1.31
N ALA A 159 7.42 -15.80 -1.81
CA ALA A 159 8.46 -16.53 -1.08
C ALA A 159 8.84 -15.90 0.27
N ARG A 160 8.77 -14.57 0.41
CA ARG A 160 9.06 -13.86 1.67
C ARG A 160 7.97 -14.09 2.73
N TRP A 161 6.78 -14.46 2.29
CA TRP A 161 5.60 -14.69 3.13
C TRP A 161 5.43 -16.14 3.58
N ALA A 162 5.99 -17.09 2.82
CA ALA A 162 6.01 -18.51 3.17
C ALA A 162 6.90 -18.78 4.39
N THR A 163 6.74 -19.96 5.00
CA THR A 163 7.61 -20.41 6.10
C THR A 163 9.09 -20.33 5.69
N GLY A 164 9.92 -19.73 6.54
CA GLY A 164 11.35 -19.47 6.25
C GLY A 164 11.61 -18.15 5.52
N GLY A 165 10.57 -17.49 4.99
CA GLY A 165 10.64 -16.12 4.51
C GLY A 165 10.75 -15.10 5.65
N ASP A 166 11.34 -13.94 5.38
CA ASP A 166 11.65 -12.92 6.38
C ASP A 166 10.44 -12.09 6.85
N ILE A 167 9.35 -12.09 6.07
CA ILE A 167 8.07 -11.44 6.44
C ILE A 167 7.20 -12.40 7.27
N ASN A 168 7.35 -13.72 7.11
CA ASN A 168 6.51 -14.70 7.80
C ASN A 168 6.54 -14.56 9.35
N PRO A 169 7.68 -14.34 10.03
CA PRO A 169 7.69 -14.04 11.45
C PRO A 169 6.92 -12.76 11.81
N VAL A 170 6.96 -11.74 10.95
CA VAL A 170 6.22 -10.49 11.16
C VAL A 170 4.71 -10.70 11.03
N LEU A 171 4.29 -11.58 10.10
CA LEU A 171 2.90 -12.00 9.98
C LEU A 171 2.41 -12.66 11.28
N ILE A 172 3.21 -13.57 11.83
CA ILE A 172 2.91 -14.24 13.10
C ILE A 172 2.75 -13.21 14.23
N ASP A 173 3.66 -12.24 14.32
CA ASP A 173 3.60 -11.21 15.36
C ASP A 173 2.38 -10.29 15.20
N THR A 174 2.04 -9.89 13.97
CA THR A 174 0.83 -9.11 13.68
C THR A 174 -0.44 -9.86 14.09
N ILE A 175 -0.53 -11.17 13.83
CA ILE A 175 -1.69 -11.99 14.23
C ILE A 175 -1.81 -12.01 15.76
N LYS A 176 -0.70 -12.25 16.47
CA LYS A 176 -0.68 -12.26 17.94
C LYS A 176 -1.11 -10.91 18.50
N GLN A 177 -0.58 -9.80 17.98
CA GLN A 177 -0.95 -8.46 18.44
C GLN A 177 -2.45 -8.18 18.29
N LEU A 178 -3.08 -8.64 17.20
CA LEU A 178 -4.53 -8.52 17.02
C LEU A 178 -5.29 -9.38 18.03
N GLN A 179 -4.88 -10.65 18.22
CA GLN A 179 -5.50 -11.58 19.15
C GLN A 179 -5.39 -11.12 20.61
N ASP A 180 -4.21 -10.64 21.02
CA ASP A 180 -3.95 -10.07 22.35
C ASP A 180 -4.76 -8.78 22.59
N SER A 181 -5.14 -8.08 21.52
CA SER A 181 -6.04 -6.92 21.55
C SER A 181 -7.52 -7.32 21.54
N GLY A 182 -7.83 -8.63 21.61
CA GLY A 182 -9.19 -9.17 21.62
C GLY A 182 -9.84 -9.27 20.25
N TYR A 183 -9.09 -9.07 19.16
CA TYR A 183 -9.63 -9.18 17.80
C TYR A 183 -9.53 -10.59 17.23
N ARG A 184 -10.65 -11.08 16.70
CA ARG A 184 -10.70 -12.17 15.72
C ARG A 184 -10.74 -11.59 14.33
N ILE A 185 -9.75 -11.92 13.51
CA ILE A 185 -9.71 -11.56 12.09
C ILE A 185 -10.96 -12.13 11.41
N THR A 186 -11.68 -11.31 10.64
CA THR A 186 -12.89 -11.73 9.91
C THR A 186 -12.59 -12.03 8.45
N SER A 187 -11.56 -11.42 7.89
CA SER A 187 -11.16 -11.61 6.50
C SER A 187 -9.67 -11.34 6.34
N VAL A 188 -9.00 -12.18 5.55
CA VAL A 188 -7.63 -11.95 5.10
C VAL A 188 -7.68 -11.57 3.62
N LEU A 189 -7.15 -10.40 3.27
CA LEU A 189 -7.17 -9.89 1.90
C LEU A 189 -5.75 -9.95 1.34
N TRP A 190 -5.52 -10.73 0.29
CA TRP A 190 -4.20 -10.92 -0.32
C TRP A 190 -4.14 -10.26 -1.70
N VAL A 191 -3.31 -9.23 -1.85
CA VAL A 191 -3.05 -8.55 -3.13
C VAL A 191 -1.56 -8.56 -3.45
N GLN A 192 -1.15 -9.59 -4.19
CA GLN A 192 0.24 -9.78 -4.61
C GLN A 192 0.31 -10.72 -5.81
N GLY A 193 1.29 -10.48 -6.68
CA GLY A 193 1.67 -11.39 -7.75
C GLY A 193 2.58 -10.75 -8.79
N GLU A 194 2.59 -9.41 -8.89
CA GLU A 194 3.36 -8.67 -9.88
C GLU A 194 4.88 -8.95 -9.75
N ALA A 195 5.40 -9.00 -8.53
CA ALA A 195 6.82 -9.30 -8.30
C ALA A 195 7.18 -10.74 -8.73
N ASP A 196 6.30 -11.71 -8.47
CA ASP A 196 6.53 -13.11 -8.84
C ASP A 196 6.47 -13.35 -10.35
N LEU A 197 5.63 -12.59 -11.06
CA LEU A 197 5.59 -12.63 -12.52
C LEU A 197 6.94 -12.19 -13.10
N VAL A 198 7.50 -11.12 -12.56
CA VAL A 198 8.79 -10.55 -12.99
C VAL A 198 9.95 -11.49 -12.68
N LEU A 199 9.90 -12.16 -11.52
CA LEU A 199 10.91 -13.16 -11.13
C LEU A 199 10.80 -14.49 -11.90
N GLY A 200 9.75 -14.67 -12.71
CA GLY A 200 9.52 -15.93 -13.42
C GLY A 200 9.15 -17.09 -12.50
N THR A 201 8.53 -16.80 -11.35
CA THR A 201 8.04 -17.84 -10.43
C THR A 201 7.03 -18.73 -11.17
N THR A 202 7.21 -20.04 -11.07
CA THR A 202 6.28 -21.00 -11.68
C THR A 202 4.95 -21.02 -10.93
N ALA A 203 3.87 -21.41 -11.63
CA ALA A 203 2.54 -21.54 -11.01
C ALA A 203 2.57 -22.47 -9.79
N GLN A 204 3.29 -23.59 -9.89
CA GLN A 204 3.45 -24.55 -8.79
C GLN A 204 4.18 -23.92 -7.59
N ALA A 205 5.32 -23.27 -7.81
CA ALA A 205 6.08 -22.66 -6.71
C ALA A 205 5.28 -21.53 -6.03
N TYR A 206 4.52 -20.75 -6.79
CA TYR A 206 3.63 -19.74 -6.23
C TYR A 206 2.56 -20.38 -5.34
N GLN A 207 1.89 -21.44 -5.83
CA GLN A 207 0.88 -22.18 -5.06
C GLN A 207 1.43 -22.75 -3.76
N GLU A 208 2.57 -23.45 -3.82
CA GLU A 208 3.21 -24.06 -2.64
C GLU A 208 3.55 -23.00 -1.58
N ARG A 209 4.14 -21.87 -2.00
CA ARG A 209 4.51 -20.77 -1.10
C ARG A 209 3.30 -20.06 -0.52
N PHE A 210 2.27 -19.82 -1.32
CA PHE A 210 1.02 -19.23 -0.86
C PHE A 210 0.33 -20.13 0.17
N ILE A 211 0.22 -21.44 -0.11
CA ILE A 211 -0.36 -22.40 0.83
C ILE A 211 0.46 -22.46 2.12
N SER A 212 1.80 -22.44 2.06
CA SER A 212 2.64 -22.36 3.26
C SER A 212 2.35 -21.11 4.11
N MET A 213 2.08 -19.96 3.48
CA MET A 213 1.64 -18.76 4.19
C MET A 213 0.24 -18.95 4.81
N VAL A 214 -0.71 -19.54 4.08
CA VAL A 214 -2.04 -19.85 4.61
C VAL A 214 -1.97 -20.84 5.78
N ASP A 215 -1.12 -21.85 5.71
CA ASP A 215 -0.88 -22.78 6.80
C ASP A 215 -0.33 -22.06 8.04
N THR A 216 0.55 -21.07 7.86
CA THR A 216 0.99 -20.20 8.96
C THR A 216 -0.20 -19.47 9.59
N LEU A 217 -1.10 -18.89 8.79
CA LEU A 217 -2.33 -18.27 9.31
C LEU A 217 -3.16 -19.26 10.15
N ARG A 218 -3.38 -20.47 9.64
CA ARG A 218 -4.17 -21.51 10.33
C ARG A 218 -3.52 -21.99 11.62
N GLN A 219 -2.22 -22.24 11.61
CA GLN A 219 -1.44 -22.63 12.78
C GLN A 219 -1.50 -21.58 13.90
N HIS A 220 -1.68 -20.32 13.55
CA HIS A 220 -1.85 -19.21 14.47
C HIS A 220 -3.32 -18.82 14.72
N GLY A 221 -4.27 -19.73 14.44
CA GLY A 221 -5.68 -19.57 14.84
C GLY A 221 -6.50 -18.60 13.99
N VAL A 222 -6.00 -18.21 12.80
CA VAL A 222 -6.78 -17.42 11.86
C VAL A 222 -7.64 -18.36 11.02
N GLU A 223 -8.90 -18.53 11.39
CA GLU A 223 -9.88 -19.36 10.66
C GLU A 223 -10.59 -18.61 9.52
N ALA A 224 -10.41 -17.29 9.45
CA ALA A 224 -11.05 -16.42 8.47
C ALA A 224 -10.78 -16.83 7.02
N PRO A 225 -11.72 -16.58 6.09
CA PRO A 225 -11.48 -16.76 4.68
C PRO A 225 -10.30 -15.89 4.20
N VAL A 226 -9.46 -16.49 3.35
CA VAL A 226 -8.36 -15.83 2.67
C VAL A 226 -8.79 -15.53 1.24
N TYR A 227 -8.99 -14.26 0.93
CA TYR A 227 -9.37 -13.80 -0.40
C TYR A 227 -8.12 -13.53 -1.22
N ILE A 228 -7.90 -14.34 -2.25
CA ILE A 228 -6.77 -14.19 -3.16
C ILE A 228 -7.18 -13.38 -4.39
N SER A 229 -6.57 -12.20 -4.55
CA SER A 229 -6.76 -11.38 -5.74
C SER A 229 -6.03 -11.95 -6.96
N ILE A 230 -6.54 -11.60 -8.15
CA ILE A 230 -5.77 -11.66 -9.38
C ILE A 230 -5.09 -10.30 -9.56
N ALA A 231 -3.78 -10.29 -9.39
CA ALA A 231 -2.93 -9.10 -9.37
C ALA A 231 -1.55 -9.46 -9.90
N SER A 232 -1.39 -9.40 -11.23
CA SER A 232 -0.12 -9.67 -11.91
C SER A 232 0.33 -8.51 -12.81
N LYS A 233 -0.55 -7.52 -13.03
CA LYS A 233 -0.32 -6.40 -13.95
C LYS A 233 0.46 -5.25 -13.30
N CYS A 234 1.67 -5.01 -13.80
CA CYS A 234 2.48 -3.80 -13.61
C CYS A 234 3.13 -3.44 -14.95
N LEU A 235 2.78 -2.29 -15.53
CA LEU A 235 3.06 -1.96 -16.94
C LEU A 235 4.25 -1.00 -17.18
N GLU A 236 5.03 -0.72 -16.13
CA GLU A 236 6.18 0.18 -16.19
C GLU A 236 7.46 -0.53 -15.72
N PRO A 237 8.45 -0.77 -16.59
CA PRO A 237 9.71 -1.42 -16.23
C PRO A 237 10.49 -0.73 -15.11
N SER A 238 10.42 0.61 -15.00
CA SER A 238 11.05 1.34 -13.89
C SER A 238 10.37 1.08 -12.54
N ASN A 239 9.14 0.60 -12.55
CA ASN A 239 8.41 0.08 -11.38
C ASN A 239 8.57 -1.44 -11.21
N GLY A 240 9.47 -2.07 -11.98
CA GLY A 240 9.76 -3.49 -11.96
C GLY A 240 8.86 -4.34 -12.85
N GLY A 241 7.93 -3.75 -13.61
CA GLY A 241 6.98 -4.46 -14.46
C GLY A 241 7.46 -4.76 -15.88
N PHE A 242 6.51 -5.09 -16.77
CA PHE A 242 6.73 -5.29 -18.20
C PHE A 242 6.08 -4.15 -18.98
N LYS A 243 6.53 -3.86 -20.20
CA LYS A 243 5.86 -2.84 -21.05
C LYS A 243 4.47 -3.25 -21.52
N GLU A 244 4.19 -4.55 -21.52
CA GLU A 244 2.96 -5.12 -22.04
C GLU A 244 2.36 -6.07 -21.01
N HIS A 245 1.03 -6.10 -20.97
CA HIS A 245 0.29 -7.03 -20.13
C HIS A 245 0.40 -8.46 -20.71
N ILE A 246 0.64 -9.43 -19.84
CA ILE A 246 0.65 -10.86 -20.18
C ILE A 246 -0.59 -11.52 -19.57
N PRO A 247 -1.76 -11.50 -20.27
CA PRO A 247 -2.95 -12.19 -19.78
C PRO A 247 -2.72 -13.71 -19.79
N ASP A 248 -3.14 -14.40 -18.72
CA ASP A 248 -2.96 -15.86 -18.54
C ASP A 248 -1.50 -16.31 -18.31
N ASN A 249 -0.74 -15.52 -17.54
CA ASN A 249 0.57 -15.94 -17.06
C ASN A 249 0.49 -16.95 -15.90
N ALA A 250 1.63 -17.54 -15.54
CA ALA A 250 1.74 -18.56 -14.49
C ALA A 250 1.18 -18.12 -13.12
N ILE A 251 1.28 -16.82 -12.79
CA ILE A 251 0.79 -16.28 -11.51
C ILE A 251 -0.73 -16.16 -11.53
N VAL A 252 -1.31 -15.67 -12.64
CA VAL A 252 -2.77 -15.62 -12.83
C VAL A 252 -3.36 -17.03 -12.75
N GLN A 253 -2.74 -18.01 -13.43
CA GLN A 253 -3.15 -19.41 -13.38
C GLN A 253 -3.14 -19.97 -11.95
N ALA A 254 -2.09 -19.66 -11.18
CA ALA A 254 -2.01 -20.06 -9.78
C ALA A 254 -3.09 -19.40 -8.91
N GLN A 255 -3.29 -18.08 -9.04
CA GLN A 255 -4.31 -17.33 -8.30
C GLN A 255 -5.73 -17.87 -8.56
N VAL A 256 -6.05 -18.18 -9.82
CA VAL A 256 -7.33 -18.78 -10.22
C VAL A 256 -7.49 -20.21 -9.70
N ALA A 257 -6.43 -21.01 -9.70
CA ALA A 257 -6.48 -22.38 -9.17
C ALA A 257 -6.68 -22.38 -7.65
N LEU A 258 -5.96 -21.52 -6.93
CA LEU A 258 -6.03 -21.40 -5.48
C LEU A 258 -7.42 -20.95 -5.00
N SER A 259 -8.06 -20.00 -5.69
CA SER A 259 -9.42 -19.55 -5.33
C SER A 259 -10.48 -20.65 -5.42
N LYS A 260 -10.19 -21.74 -6.16
CA LYS A 260 -11.06 -22.91 -6.35
C LYS A 260 -10.62 -24.14 -5.56
N SER A 261 -9.53 -24.04 -4.79
CA SER A 261 -8.87 -25.18 -4.14
C SER A 261 -9.53 -25.65 -2.83
N GLY A 262 -10.49 -24.90 -2.28
CA GLY A 262 -11.04 -25.13 -0.95
C GLY A 262 -10.18 -24.50 0.16
N HIS A 263 -10.09 -25.11 1.35
CA HIS A 263 -9.23 -24.66 2.46
C HIS A 263 -9.50 -23.26 3.03
N GLY A 264 -10.73 -22.75 2.84
CA GLY A 264 -11.09 -21.39 3.25
C GLY A 264 -10.40 -20.32 2.40
N ILE A 265 -9.91 -20.67 1.20
CA ILE A 265 -9.44 -19.71 0.20
C ILE A 265 -10.63 -19.36 -0.69
N ARG A 266 -10.83 -18.08 -0.94
CA ARG A 266 -11.95 -17.53 -1.73
C ARG A 266 -11.43 -16.59 -2.80
N GLU A 267 -12.24 -16.36 -3.83
CA GLU A 267 -11.93 -15.40 -4.89
C GLU A 267 -11.90 -13.97 -4.34
N GLY A 268 -10.78 -13.28 -4.52
CA GLY A 268 -10.62 -11.86 -4.26
C GLY A 268 -10.82 -11.02 -5.53
N VAL A 269 -10.50 -9.73 -5.45
CA VAL A 269 -10.65 -8.81 -6.60
C VAL A 269 -9.70 -9.19 -7.73
N ASN A 270 -10.23 -9.31 -8.95
CA ASN A 270 -9.42 -9.42 -10.17
C ASN A 270 -9.05 -8.03 -10.70
N SER A 271 -7.96 -7.47 -10.20
CA SER A 271 -7.47 -6.14 -10.58
C SER A 271 -6.91 -6.09 -12.00
N ASP A 272 -6.44 -7.23 -12.53
CA ASP A 272 -5.91 -7.32 -13.90
C ASP A 272 -7.02 -7.14 -14.94
N ALA A 273 -8.22 -7.65 -14.66
CA ALA A 273 -9.39 -7.49 -15.53
C ALA A 273 -10.19 -6.22 -15.22
N LEU A 274 -10.28 -5.82 -13.96
CA LEU A 274 -11.09 -4.68 -13.53
C LEU A 274 -10.49 -3.33 -13.92
N LEU A 275 -9.15 -3.24 -13.91
CA LEU A 275 -8.43 -1.98 -14.09
C LEU A 275 -7.76 -1.88 -15.46
N ASP A 276 -7.89 -0.71 -16.07
CA ASP A 276 -7.17 -0.29 -17.27
C ASP A 276 -5.92 0.54 -16.90
N GLY A 277 -5.29 1.14 -17.91
CA GLY A 277 -4.09 1.98 -17.71
C GLY A 277 -4.39 3.29 -16.98
N ASP A 278 -5.53 3.92 -17.26
CA ASP A 278 -5.91 5.20 -16.65
C ASP A 278 -6.22 5.05 -15.15
N ASP A 279 -6.58 3.83 -14.73
CA ASP A 279 -6.74 3.47 -13.32
C ASP A 279 -5.42 3.30 -12.56
N ARG A 280 -4.26 3.39 -13.23
CA ARG A 280 -2.93 3.26 -12.63
C ARG A 280 -2.13 4.53 -12.87
N TYR A 281 -1.70 5.21 -11.80
CA TYR A 281 -1.14 6.57 -11.94
C TYR A 281 0.29 6.59 -12.50
N ASP A 282 0.99 5.46 -12.45
CA ASP A 282 2.35 5.24 -12.95
C ASP A 282 2.46 3.94 -13.75
N ASP A 283 1.35 3.56 -14.40
CA ASP A 283 1.17 2.33 -15.16
C ASP A 283 1.34 1.03 -14.34
N CYS A 284 1.58 1.12 -13.02
CA CYS A 284 1.75 -0.02 -12.13
C CYS A 284 0.83 0.02 -10.91
N HIS A 285 0.79 1.15 -10.19
CA HIS A 285 0.11 1.29 -8.93
C HIS A 285 -1.27 1.93 -9.08
N ILE A 286 -2.21 1.45 -8.27
CA ILE A 286 -3.62 1.86 -8.32
C ILE A 286 -3.77 3.36 -8.04
N GLY A 287 -4.35 4.10 -8.99
CA GLY A 287 -4.70 5.52 -8.89
C GLY A 287 -6.08 5.75 -8.25
N GLY A 288 -6.56 6.99 -8.27
CA GLY A 288 -7.82 7.37 -7.63
C GLY A 288 -9.07 6.67 -8.20
N SER A 289 -9.22 6.64 -9.54
CA SER A 289 -10.33 5.92 -10.18
C SER A 289 -10.24 4.41 -9.94
N GLY A 290 -9.03 3.85 -10.00
CA GLY A 290 -8.78 2.45 -9.69
C GLY A 290 -9.15 2.11 -8.25
N ALA A 291 -8.81 2.97 -7.29
CA ALA A 291 -9.15 2.82 -5.87
C ALA A 291 -10.67 2.70 -5.65
N GLU A 292 -11.47 3.53 -6.32
CA GLU A 292 -12.94 3.44 -6.27
C GLU A 292 -13.46 2.12 -6.83
N LYS A 293 -12.93 1.68 -7.98
CA LYS A 293 -13.30 0.41 -8.62
C LYS A 293 -12.98 -0.79 -7.72
N VAL A 294 -11.75 -0.87 -7.20
CA VAL A 294 -11.33 -2.00 -6.34
C VAL A 294 -12.03 -1.98 -4.98
N SER A 295 -12.27 -0.80 -4.39
CA SER A 295 -13.03 -0.67 -3.13
C SER A 295 -14.43 -1.24 -3.29
N ARG A 296 -15.14 -0.86 -4.36
CA ARG A 296 -16.48 -1.37 -4.65
C ARG A 296 -16.49 -2.87 -4.94
N ALA A 297 -15.47 -3.38 -5.63
CA ALA A 297 -15.35 -4.81 -5.89
C ALA A 297 -15.16 -5.60 -4.58
N TRP A 298 -14.29 -5.13 -3.68
CA TRP A 298 -14.11 -5.72 -2.35
C TRP A 298 -15.39 -5.65 -1.51
N LEU A 299 -16.09 -4.51 -1.50
CA LEU A 299 -17.36 -4.34 -0.80
C LEU A 299 -18.38 -5.41 -1.20
N ASN A 300 -18.49 -5.67 -2.52
CA ASN A 300 -19.42 -6.66 -3.05
C ASN A 300 -19.04 -8.09 -2.65
N ILE A 301 -17.74 -8.43 -2.71
CA ILE A 301 -17.23 -9.75 -2.31
C ILE A 301 -17.53 -10.01 -0.82
N LEU A 302 -17.16 -9.07 0.05
CA LEU A 302 -17.33 -9.21 1.50
C LEU A 302 -18.81 -9.23 1.91
N GLY A 303 -19.68 -8.55 1.16
CA GLY A 303 -21.12 -8.57 1.40
C GLY A 303 -21.88 -9.77 0.81
N GLY A 304 -21.35 -10.40 -0.22
CA GLY A 304 -21.90 -11.63 -0.79
C GLY A 304 -21.82 -12.80 0.20
N ASP A 305 -20.67 -12.92 0.86
CA ASP A 305 -20.38 -14.06 1.74
C ASP A 305 -21.18 -14.05 3.03
N ARG A 306 -21.46 -12.88 3.62
CA ARG A 306 -22.33 -12.79 4.81
C ARG A 306 -23.73 -13.34 4.56
N ARG A 307 -24.29 -13.13 3.37
CA ARG A 307 -25.62 -13.65 3.01
C ARG A 307 -25.62 -15.17 2.92
N LEU A 308 -24.52 -15.78 2.46
CA LEU A 308 -24.37 -17.24 2.38
C LEU A 308 -24.17 -17.89 3.75
N GLU A 309 -23.52 -17.20 4.69
CA GLU A 309 -23.35 -17.69 6.07
C GLU A 309 -24.63 -17.58 6.89
N THR A 310 -25.47 -16.55 6.69
CA THR A 310 -26.77 -16.41 7.38
C THR A 310 -27.88 -17.33 6.84
N SER A 311 -27.66 -17.99 5.70
CA SER A 311 -28.65 -18.86 5.05
C SER A 311 -28.37 -20.36 5.23
N ARG A 312 -27.39 -20.71 6.07
CA ARG A 312 -27.11 -22.07 6.56
C ARG A 312 -27.53 -22.20 8.02
#